data_AF-X1CDH9-F1
#
_entry.id   AF-X1CDH9-F1
#
_cell.length_a   1.000
_cell.length_b   1.000
_cell.length_c   1.000
_cell.angle_alpha   90.00
_cell.angle_beta   90.00
_cell.angle_gamma   90.00
#
_symmetry.space_group_name_H-M   'P 1'
#
loop_
_entity.id
_entity.type
_entity.pdbx_description
1 polymer ?
#
loop_
_entity_poly.entity_id
_entity_poly.type
_entity_poly.pdbx_seq_one_letter_code
_entity_poly.pdbx_strand_id
1 'polypeptide(L)'
;EAIIRKGITFGGHHDIVQDMIVGHLHIQLAQSAAMVMLVAFRTSKMSGRLYTYVLAMTPIGVITLSYGAWVLNHYIIWVGAGLLIIGTLIMSITGLKNIIKDKLGDDYEDASRGTKLRALFSEPVKMSYYYLLMIAQLLVMPQIYVGLLVDEYYRLPEMVTLEYNFNVAHWHQLGVMIAVALMVHAIDFFQVEGRLKKILGWTFFAGFNLTFPFAMIHMIRFQGLENFDGFRTIVFIGVWVLLAGFALGLYALAKNLKKPPPAHESPASEPQILIEKQFNLLPFFLS
;
A
#
# COMPACT_ATOMS: atom_id res chain seq x y z
N GLU A 1 -15.24 -5.46 27.21
CA GLU A 1 -15.52 -4.34 26.27
C GLU A 1 -15.44 -2.95 26.89
N ALA A 2 -16.07 -2.67 28.04
CA ALA A 2 -16.11 -1.30 28.61
C ALA A 2 -14.74 -0.69 29.00
N ILE A 3 -13.74 -1.52 29.37
CA ILE A 3 -12.38 -1.05 29.72
C ILE A 3 -11.59 -0.60 28.48
N ILE A 4 -11.70 -1.34 27.37
CA ILE A 4 -11.05 -0.99 26.10
C ILE A 4 -11.71 0.26 25.48
N ARG A 5 -13.05 0.36 25.60
CA ARG A 5 -13.81 1.54 25.15
C ARG A 5 -13.40 2.82 25.88
N LYS A 6 -13.17 2.78 27.20
CA LYS A 6 -12.71 3.96 27.95
C LYS A 6 -11.26 4.31 27.67
N GLY A 7 -10.41 3.32 27.42
CA GLY A 7 -9.01 3.55 27.06
C GLY A 7 -8.87 4.27 25.72
N ILE A 8 -9.62 3.86 24.70
CA ILE A 8 -9.41 4.40 23.33
C ILE A 8 -10.14 5.74 23.09
N THR A 9 -11.22 6.05 23.81
CA THR A 9 -12.08 7.19 23.43
C THR A 9 -12.56 8.13 24.53
N PHE A 10 -12.10 8.05 25.78
CA PHE A 10 -12.47 9.09 26.76
C PHE A 10 -11.47 9.26 27.89
N GLY A 11 -10.86 10.45 27.98
CA GLY A 11 -10.58 11.19 29.22
C GLY A 11 -9.73 10.53 30.31
N GLY A 12 -9.28 9.30 30.13
CA GLY A 12 -8.18 8.74 30.89
C GLY A 12 -6.90 9.28 30.27
N HIS A 13 -6.07 9.97 31.06
CA HIS A 13 -4.68 10.11 30.69
C HIS A 13 -4.15 8.71 30.37
N HIS A 14 -3.83 8.48 29.09
CA HIS A 14 -2.93 7.39 28.76
C HIS A 14 -1.65 7.63 29.55
N ASP A 15 -1.19 6.60 30.26
CA ASP A 15 0.18 6.68 30.73
C ASP A 15 1.11 6.66 29.52
N ILE A 16 2.35 7.11 29.71
CA ILE A 16 3.35 7.15 28.65
C ILE A 16 3.57 5.78 27.99
N VAL A 17 3.33 4.68 28.71
CA VAL A 17 3.48 3.31 28.20
C VAL A 17 2.37 2.98 27.20
N GLN A 18 1.13 3.36 27.49
CA GLN A 18 0.01 3.16 26.56
C GLN A 18 0.19 3.96 25.28
N ASP A 19 0.59 5.23 25.37
CA ASP A 19 0.91 6.05 24.20
C ASP A 19 2.07 5.46 23.39
N MET A 20 3.09 4.93 24.08
CA MET A 20 4.19 4.22 23.43
C MET A 20 3.75 2.94 22.73
N ILE A 21 2.81 2.16 23.29
CA ILE A 21 2.27 0.95 22.63
C ILE A 21 1.50 1.32 21.37
N VAL A 22 0.61 2.32 21.45
CA VAL A 22 -0.17 2.80 20.29
C VAL A 22 0.76 3.37 19.21
N GLY A 23 1.76 4.17 19.61
CA GLY A 23 2.80 4.67 18.72
C GLY A 23 3.62 3.55 18.06
N HIS A 24 3.98 2.52 18.82
CA HIS A 24 4.74 1.36 18.34
C HIS A 24 3.97 0.56 17.28
N LEU A 25 2.67 0.35 17.48
CA LEU A 25 1.85 -0.34 16.50
C LEU A 25 1.75 0.46 15.19
N HIS A 26 1.60 1.79 15.26
CA HIS A 26 1.51 2.67 14.08
C HIS A 26 2.79 2.59 13.24
N ILE A 27 3.94 2.66 13.89
CA ILE A 27 5.22 2.59 13.20
C ILE A 27 5.48 1.21 12.58
N GLN A 28 5.12 0.12 13.26
CA GLN A 28 5.26 -1.24 12.70
C GLN A 28 4.50 -1.40 11.39
N LEU A 29 3.27 -0.89 11.33
CA LEU A 29 2.44 -1.00 10.13
C LEU A 29 2.95 -0.09 9.00
N ALA A 30 3.36 1.13 9.32
CA ALA A 30 3.97 2.05 8.35
C ALA A 30 5.29 1.51 7.78
N GLN A 31 6.15 0.92 8.61
CA GLN A 31 7.38 0.27 8.18
C GLN A 31 7.10 -0.97 7.33
N SER A 32 6.05 -1.74 7.64
CA SER A 32 5.62 -2.87 6.82
C SER A 32 5.17 -2.42 5.42
N ALA A 33 4.43 -1.31 5.32
CA ALA A 33 4.08 -0.71 4.04
C ALA A 33 5.33 -0.23 3.27
N ALA A 34 6.31 0.36 3.96
CA ALA A 34 7.58 0.74 3.33
C ALA A 34 8.36 -0.48 2.81
N MET A 35 8.33 -1.62 3.50
CA MET A 35 8.92 -2.87 2.98
C MET A 35 8.21 -3.34 1.70
N VAL A 36 6.87 -3.26 1.63
CA VAL A 36 6.11 -3.57 0.41
C VAL A 36 6.50 -2.62 -0.74
N MET A 37 6.72 -1.34 -0.45
CA MET A 37 7.22 -0.36 -1.42
C MET A 37 8.61 -0.76 -1.97
N LEU A 38 9.52 -1.23 -1.12
CA LEU A 38 10.84 -1.71 -1.56
C LEU A 38 10.74 -2.92 -2.49
N VAL A 39 9.85 -3.86 -2.18
CA VAL A 39 9.52 -4.99 -3.06
C VAL A 39 8.99 -4.48 -4.41
N ALA A 40 8.13 -3.45 -4.39
CA ALA A 40 7.55 -2.87 -5.59
C ALA A 40 8.60 -2.20 -6.50
N PHE A 41 9.66 -1.59 -5.95
CA PHE A 41 10.75 -1.03 -6.77
C PHE A 41 11.38 -2.09 -7.67
N ARG A 42 11.66 -3.27 -7.11
CA ARG A 42 12.25 -4.38 -7.86
C ARG A 42 11.38 -4.82 -9.03
N THR A 43 10.06 -4.82 -8.87
CA THR A 43 9.14 -5.28 -9.93
C THR A 43 8.69 -4.20 -10.90
N SER A 44 8.77 -2.92 -10.52
CA SER A 44 8.28 -1.80 -11.33
C SER A 44 9.08 -1.55 -12.60
N LYS A 45 10.29 -2.13 -12.72
CA LYS A 45 11.27 -1.86 -13.79
C LYS A 45 11.55 -0.36 -13.96
N MET A 46 11.44 0.42 -12.89
CA MET A 46 11.70 1.85 -12.92
C MET A 46 13.20 2.10 -13.15
N SER A 47 13.54 3.06 -14.01
CA SER A 47 14.92 3.34 -14.41
C SER A 47 15.18 4.83 -14.59
N GLY A 48 16.45 5.20 -14.71
CA GLY A 48 16.88 6.59 -14.94
C GLY A 48 16.93 7.46 -13.68
N ARG A 49 16.99 8.78 -13.87
CA ARG A 49 17.19 9.76 -12.76
C ARG A 49 16.03 9.75 -11.76
N LEU A 50 14.80 9.57 -12.24
CA LEU A 50 13.61 9.52 -11.39
C LEU A 50 13.68 8.32 -10.43
N TYR A 51 14.16 7.17 -10.91
CA TYR A 51 14.44 6.02 -10.05
C TYR A 51 15.43 6.35 -8.94
N THR A 52 16.55 7.00 -9.28
CA THR A 52 17.57 7.38 -8.30
C THR A 52 17.02 8.33 -7.24
N TYR A 53 16.25 9.35 -7.62
CA TYR A 53 15.65 10.27 -6.65
C TYR A 53 14.65 9.58 -5.74
N VAL A 54 13.77 8.74 -6.30
CA VAL A 54 12.77 8.03 -5.52
C VAL A 54 13.41 6.96 -4.61
N LEU A 55 14.48 6.31 -5.07
CA LEU A 55 15.24 5.37 -4.25
C LEU A 55 15.94 6.09 -3.09
N ALA A 56 16.53 7.26 -3.34
CA ALA A 56 17.23 8.05 -2.31
C ALA A 56 16.27 8.69 -1.29
N MET A 57 15.08 9.16 -1.72
CA MET A 57 14.09 9.73 -0.81
C MET A 57 13.46 8.69 0.12
N THR A 58 13.40 7.43 -0.30
CA THR A 58 12.76 6.35 0.47
C THR A 58 13.39 6.14 1.85
N PRO A 59 14.71 5.89 2.00
CA PRO A 59 15.33 5.75 3.32
C PRO A 59 15.20 7.02 4.17
N ILE A 60 15.27 8.22 3.55
CA ILE A 60 15.03 9.49 4.26
C ILE A 60 13.62 9.53 4.84
N GLY A 61 12.61 9.16 4.05
CA GLY A 61 11.22 9.04 4.49
C GLY A 61 11.05 8.04 5.63
N VAL A 62 11.63 6.83 5.50
CA VAL A 62 11.58 5.79 6.54
C VAL A 62 12.24 6.24 7.85
N ILE A 63 13.43 6.84 7.77
CA ILE A 63 14.15 7.35 8.95
C ILE A 63 13.37 8.47 9.62
N THR A 64 12.85 9.42 8.83
CA THR A 64 12.08 10.56 9.34
C THR A 64 10.80 10.08 10.04
N LEU A 65 10.07 9.17 9.39
CA LEU A 65 8.85 8.57 9.94
C LEU A 65 9.14 7.77 11.22
N SER A 66 10.23 7.00 11.26
CA SER A 66 10.64 6.24 12.44
C SER A 66 11.07 7.13 13.60
N TYR A 67 11.83 8.20 13.32
CA TYR A 67 12.23 9.18 14.31
C TYR A 67 11.02 9.92 14.89
N GLY A 68 10.10 10.38 14.03
CA GLY A 68 8.86 11.03 14.45
C GLY A 68 8.01 10.17 15.38
N ALA A 69 7.91 8.87 15.09
CA ALA A 69 7.22 7.92 15.96
C ALA A 69 7.92 7.75 17.32
N TRP A 70 9.25 7.70 17.35
CA TRP A 70 10.03 7.57 18.59
C TRP A 70 9.85 8.76 19.53
N VAL A 71 9.83 9.99 18.98
CA VAL A 71 9.64 11.22 19.77
C VAL A 71 8.18 11.64 19.91
N LEU A 72 7.24 10.77 19.51
CA LEU A 72 5.79 10.99 19.56
C LEU A 72 5.34 12.30 18.86
N ASN A 73 6.03 12.70 17.78
CA ASN A 73 5.74 13.92 17.04
C ASN A 73 5.09 13.62 15.68
N HIS A 74 3.78 13.82 15.60
CA HIS A 74 2.98 13.56 14.41
C HIS A 74 3.34 14.41 13.20
N TYR A 75 3.80 15.66 13.39
CA TYR A 75 4.25 16.50 12.27
C TYR A 75 5.46 15.90 11.55
N ILE A 76 6.43 15.35 12.31
CA ILE A 76 7.59 14.66 11.73
C ILE A 76 7.16 13.39 11.00
N ILE A 77 6.22 12.64 11.57
CA ILE A 77 5.64 11.45 10.92
C ILE A 77 5.01 11.82 9.58
N TRP A 78 4.26 12.93 9.50
CA TRP A 78 3.64 13.38 8.25
C TRP A 78 4.66 13.78 7.19
N VAL A 79 5.76 14.42 7.57
CA VAL A 79 6.86 14.73 6.63
C VAL A 79 7.45 13.44 6.06
N GLY A 80 7.78 12.48 6.92
CA GLY A 80 8.30 11.18 6.48
C GLY A 80 7.32 10.40 5.60
N ALA A 81 6.04 10.36 6.00
CA ALA A 81 4.97 9.73 5.23
C ALA A 81 4.76 10.40 3.87
N GLY A 82 4.80 11.74 3.81
CA GLY A 82 4.68 12.51 2.56
C GLY A 82 5.75 12.13 1.54
N LEU A 83 7.01 11.97 1.97
CA LEU A 83 8.08 11.49 1.11
C LEU A 83 7.77 10.09 0.56
N LEU A 84 7.34 9.15 1.41
CA LEU A 84 7.01 7.78 1.00
C LEU A 84 5.80 7.72 0.07
N ILE A 85 4.78 8.55 0.31
CA ILE A 85 3.58 8.68 -0.53
C ILE A 85 3.97 9.12 -1.94
N ILE A 86 4.77 10.18 -2.06
CA ILE A 86 5.25 10.68 -3.36
C ILE A 86 6.02 9.60 -4.11
N GLY A 87 6.96 8.92 -3.44
CA GLY A 87 7.72 7.84 -4.04
C GLY A 87 6.84 6.67 -4.50
N THR A 88 5.84 6.30 -3.70
CA THR A 88 4.91 5.19 -4.02
C THR A 88 3.99 5.55 -5.19
N LEU A 89 3.51 6.79 -5.28
CA LEU A 89 2.73 7.28 -6.41
C LEU A 89 3.54 7.24 -7.71
N ILE A 90 4.76 7.77 -7.70
CA ILE A 90 5.63 7.76 -8.88
C ILE A 90 5.91 6.33 -9.34
N MET A 91 6.26 5.44 -8.41
CA MET A 91 6.54 4.04 -8.69
C MET A 91 5.31 3.31 -9.23
N SER A 92 4.14 3.48 -8.60
CA SER A 92 2.91 2.80 -9.03
C SER A 92 2.43 3.27 -10.41
N ILE A 93 2.48 4.57 -10.69
CA ILE A 93 2.17 5.13 -12.03
C ILE A 93 3.14 4.58 -13.07
N THR A 94 4.43 4.50 -12.74
CA THR A 94 5.46 3.94 -13.63
C THR A 94 5.20 2.45 -13.91
N GLY A 95 4.87 1.67 -12.88
CA GLY A 95 4.50 0.27 -13.02
C GLY A 95 3.29 0.06 -13.93
N LEU A 96 2.23 0.85 -13.77
CA LEU A 96 1.05 0.82 -14.65
C LEU A 96 1.41 1.18 -16.10
N LYS A 97 2.24 2.22 -16.30
CA LYS A 97 2.73 2.62 -17.63
C LYS A 97 3.55 1.51 -18.29
N ASN A 98 4.38 0.83 -17.51
CA ASN A 98 5.22 -0.26 -18.00
C ASN A 98 4.40 -1.49 -18.43
N ILE A 99 3.24 -1.76 -17.82
CA ILE A 99 2.32 -2.80 -18.32
C ILE A 99 1.86 -2.47 -19.75
N ILE A 100 1.49 -1.21 -20.00
CA ILE A 100 1.00 -0.76 -21.30
C ILE A 100 2.12 -0.85 -22.34
N LYS A 101 3.33 -0.39 -21.98
CA LYS A 101 4.52 -0.45 -22.83
C LYS A 101 4.93 -1.89 -23.16
N ASP A 102 4.98 -2.77 -22.15
CA ASP A 102 5.31 -4.18 -22.32
C ASP A 102 4.31 -4.86 -23.29
N LYS A 103 3.05 -4.40 -23.33
CA LYS A 103 2.02 -4.97 -24.21
C LYS A 103 2.00 -4.41 -25.62
N LEU A 104 2.28 -3.11 -25.79
CA LEU A 104 2.19 -2.41 -27.08
C LEU A 104 3.54 -2.32 -27.82
N GLY A 105 4.67 -2.44 -27.12
CA GLY A 105 5.99 -2.33 -27.74
C GLY A 105 6.17 -1.00 -28.46
N ASP A 106 6.61 -1.08 -29.72
CA ASP A 106 6.86 0.07 -30.58
C ASP A 106 5.59 0.87 -30.92
N ASP A 107 4.42 0.22 -30.91
CA ASP A 107 3.12 0.87 -31.16
C ASP A 107 2.66 1.77 -30.01
N TYR A 108 3.40 1.83 -28.90
CA TYR A 108 2.99 2.57 -27.70
C TYR A 108 2.77 4.07 -27.98
N GLU A 109 3.65 4.73 -28.74
CA GLU A 109 3.53 6.17 -28.97
C GLU A 109 2.30 6.50 -29.83
N ASP A 110 2.06 5.71 -30.89
CA ASP A 110 0.98 5.91 -31.85
C ASP A 110 -0.39 5.36 -31.38
N ALA A 111 -0.39 4.52 -30.33
CA ALA A 111 -1.62 3.92 -29.83
C ALA A 111 -2.59 4.94 -29.23
N SER A 112 -3.86 4.80 -29.62
CA SER A 112 -4.98 5.57 -29.08
C SER A 112 -5.15 5.38 -27.57
N ARG A 113 -5.83 6.34 -26.91
CA ARG A 113 -6.15 6.24 -25.46
C ARG A 113 -6.92 4.96 -25.13
N GLY A 114 -7.86 4.54 -25.99
CA GLY A 114 -8.63 3.30 -25.80
C GLY A 114 -7.75 2.05 -25.90
N THR A 115 -6.81 2.03 -26.84
CA THR A 115 -5.83 0.94 -27.00
C THR A 115 -4.92 0.83 -25.77
N LYS A 116 -4.41 1.96 -25.27
CA LYS A 116 -3.61 2.03 -24.04
C LYS A 116 -4.38 1.53 -22.82
N LEU A 117 -5.65 1.92 -22.69
CA LEU A 117 -6.51 1.44 -21.61
C LEU A 117 -6.77 -0.08 -21.70
N ARG A 118 -7.04 -0.61 -22.90
CA ARG A 118 -7.20 -2.06 -23.10
C ARG A 118 -5.92 -2.84 -22.80
N ALA A 119 -4.77 -2.27 -23.15
CA ALA A 119 -3.46 -2.85 -22.85
C ALA A 119 -3.20 -2.91 -21.34
N LEU A 120 -3.61 -1.90 -20.57
CA LEU A 120 -3.49 -1.90 -19.11
C LEU A 120 -4.20 -3.11 -18.47
N PHE A 121 -5.38 -3.47 -18.99
CA PHE A 121 -6.17 -4.60 -18.50
C PHE A 121 -5.70 -5.98 -19.00
N SER A 122 -4.63 -6.04 -19.80
CA SER A 122 -4.10 -7.31 -20.33
C SER A 122 -3.41 -8.17 -19.25
N GLU A 123 -2.80 -7.53 -18.25
CA GLU A 123 -2.11 -8.17 -17.11
C GLU A 123 -2.82 -7.80 -15.78
N PRO A 124 -3.97 -8.41 -15.46
CA PRO A 124 -4.81 -7.98 -14.35
C PRO A 124 -4.14 -8.12 -12.98
N VAL A 125 -3.20 -9.06 -12.79
CA VAL A 125 -2.45 -9.20 -11.52
C VAL A 125 -1.51 -8.00 -11.30
N LYS A 126 -0.65 -7.70 -12.29
CA LYS A 126 0.27 -6.55 -12.20
C LYS A 126 -0.49 -5.23 -12.11
N MET A 127 -1.58 -5.10 -12.88
CA MET A 127 -2.46 -3.95 -12.84
C MET A 127 -3.05 -3.78 -11.43
N SER A 128 -3.59 -4.85 -10.84
CA SER A 128 -4.13 -4.84 -9.48
C SER A 128 -3.11 -4.43 -8.45
N TYR A 129 -1.88 -4.93 -8.56
CA TYR A 129 -0.80 -4.60 -7.64
C TYR A 129 -0.47 -3.10 -7.65
N TYR A 130 -0.12 -2.55 -8.82
CA TYR A 130 0.24 -1.13 -8.91
C TYR A 130 -0.96 -0.21 -8.68
N TYR A 131 -2.15 -0.59 -9.13
CA TYR A 131 -3.37 0.17 -8.86
C TYR A 131 -3.67 0.21 -7.36
N LEU A 132 -3.53 -0.91 -6.64
CA LEU A 132 -3.70 -0.93 -5.19
C LEU A 132 -2.70 -0.01 -4.49
N LEU A 133 -1.42 -0.04 -4.88
CA LEU A 133 -0.40 0.85 -4.32
C LEU A 133 -0.70 2.33 -4.57
N MET A 134 -1.27 2.65 -5.73
CA MET A 134 -1.69 4.01 -6.09
C MET A 134 -2.93 4.46 -5.31
N ILE A 135 -4.03 3.69 -5.36
CA ILE A 135 -5.29 4.05 -4.69
C ILE A 135 -5.11 4.11 -3.17
N ALA A 136 -4.21 3.29 -2.62
CA ALA A 136 -3.85 3.34 -1.21
C ALA A 136 -3.44 4.73 -0.75
N GLN A 137 -2.64 5.43 -1.57
CA GLN A 137 -2.16 6.77 -1.22
C GLN A 137 -3.29 7.80 -1.25
N LEU A 138 -4.28 7.62 -2.12
CA LEU A 138 -5.47 8.48 -2.16
C LEU A 138 -6.38 8.23 -0.96
N LEU A 139 -6.51 6.98 -0.52
CA LEU A 139 -7.29 6.60 0.65
C LEU A 139 -6.65 7.04 1.98
N VAL A 140 -5.37 7.43 2.00
CA VAL A 140 -4.71 8.01 3.16
C VAL A 140 -5.16 9.45 3.42
N MET A 141 -5.58 10.20 2.39
CA MET A 141 -5.92 11.62 2.56
C MET A 141 -7.05 11.89 3.57
N PRO A 142 -8.20 11.17 3.55
CA PRO A 142 -9.22 11.34 4.59
C PRO A 142 -8.72 10.94 5.97
N GLN A 143 -7.73 10.04 6.07
CA GLN A 143 -7.17 9.62 7.36
C GLN A 143 -6.30 10.72 7.97
N ILE A 144 -5.49 11.40 7.14
CA ILE A 144 -4.74 12.58 7.56
C ILE A 144 -5.70 13.66 8.04
N TYR A 145 -6.82 13.87 7.34
CA TYR A 145 -7.85 14.84 7.76
C TYR A 145 -8.44 14.51 9.14
N VAL A 146 -8.79 13.25 9.39
CA VAL A 146 -9.27 12.81 10.71
C VAL A 146 -8.20 13.03 11.78
N GLY A 147 -6.94 12.70 11.50
CA GLY A 147 -5.83 12.89 12.44
C GLY A 147 -5.56 14.36 12.76
N LEU A 148 -5.73 15.28 11.80
CA LEU A 148 -5.55 16.72 12.00
C LEU A 148 -6.65 17.34 12.87
N LEU A 149 -7.87 16.81 12.81
CA LEU A 149 -9.04 17.34 13.52
C LEU A 149 -9.46 16.49 14.71
N VAL A 150 -8.65 15.51 15.12
CA VAL A 150 -9.04 14.54 16.14
C VAL A 150 -9.40 15.23 17.46
N ASP A 151 -8.56 16.19 17.88
CA ASP A 151 -8.73 16.93 19.13
C ASP A 151 -9.86 17.97 19.06
N GLU A 152 -10.03 18.61 17.90
CA GLU A 152 -10.96 19.72 17.74
C GLU A 152 -12.39 19.27 17.41
N TYR A 153 -12.54 18.12 16.75
CA TYR A 153 -13.83 17.68 16.20
C TYR A 153 -14.21 16.26 16.60
N TYR A 154 -13.30 15.28 16.46
CA TYR A 154 -13.67 13.87 16.64
C TYR A 154 -13.75 13.43 18.11
N ARG A 155 -13.02 14.09 19.02
CA ARG A 155 -13.08 13.86 20.48
C ARG A 155 -14.28 14.52 21.17
N LEU A 156 -15.16 15.18 20.43
CA LEU A 156 -16.42 15.70 20.96
C LEU A 156 -17.33 14.53 21.40
N PRO A 157 -18.14 14.68 22.47
CA PRO A 157 -19.02 13.61 22.95
C PRO A 157 -19.96 13.05 21.88
N GLU A 158 -20.39 13.88 20.93
CA GLU A 158 -21.27 13.52 19.82
C GLU A 158 -20.54 12.72 18.71
N MET A 159 -19.21 12.76 18.68
CA MET A 159 -18.37 12.17 17.63
C MET A 159 -17.54 10.98 18.10
N VAL A 160 -17.54 10.70 19.39
CA VAL A 160 -16.71 9.67 20.01
C VAL A 160 -16.94 8.25 19.45
N THR A 161 -18.16 7.92 19.03
CA THR A 161 -18.45 6.64 18.39
C THR A 161 -17.82 6.56 16.99
N LEU A 162 -17.78 7.69 16.27
CA LEU A 162 -17.14 7.78 14.96
C LEU A 162 -15.62 7.72 15.10
N GLU A 163 -15.05 8.43 16.08
CA GLU A 163 -13.63 8.34 16.44
C GLU A 163 -13.22 6.90 16.74
N TYR A 164 -13.95 6.20 17.62
CA TYR A 164 -13.67 4.79 17.96
C TYR A 164 -13.68 3.90 16.72
N ASN A 165 -14.75 4.00 15.92
CA ASN A 165 -14.91 3.17 14.73
C ASN A 165 -13.79 3.43 13.72
N PHE A 166 -13.42 4.70 13.51
CA PHE A 166 -12.30 5.07 12.68
C PHE A 166 -11.00 4.49 13.24
N ASN A 167 -10.71 4.68 14.53
CA ASN A 167 -9.50 4.24 15.21
C ASN A 167 -9.30 2.74 15.25
N VAL A 168 -10.36 1.93 15.10
CA VAL A 168 -10.22 0.48 14.94
C VAL A 168 -10.09 0.11 13.47
N ALA A 169 -10.94 0.66 12.61
CA ALA A 169 -11.09 0.17 11.25
C ALA A 169 -9.94 0.57 10.30
N HIS A 170 -9.32 1.74 10.46
CA HIS A 170 -8.28 2.20 9.51
C HIS A 170 -7.02 1.31 9.54
N TRP A 171 -6.64 0.81 10.72
CA TRP A 171 -5.53 -0.13 10.88
C TRP A 171 -5.79 -1.46 10.20
N HIS A 172 -6.99 -2.01 10.39
CA HIS A 172 -7.39 -3.26 9.75
C HIS A 172 -7.41 -3.09 8.23
N GLN A 173 -7.89 -1.95 7.74
CA GLN A 173 -7.84 -1.63 6.31
C GLN A 173 -6.39 -1.63 5.79
N LEU A 174 -5.45 -0.95 6.47
CA LEU A 174 -4.05 -0.92 6.04
C LEU A 174 -3.38 -2.31 6.12
N GLY A 175 -3.63 -3.09 7.17
CA GLY A 175 -3.15 -4.47 7.28
C GLY A 175 -3.65 -5.38 6.17
N VAL A 176 -4.94 -5.31 5.84
CA VAL A 176 -5.53 -6.08 4.73
C VAL A 176 -4.98 -5.60 3.38
N MET A 177 -4.76 -4.31 3.19
CA MET A 177 -4.13 -3.77 1.98
C MET A 177 -2.71 -4.32 1.76
N ILE A 178 -1.90 -4.36 2.82
CA ILE A 178 -0.56 -4.97 2.78
C ILE A 178 -0.66 -6.45 2.41
N ALA A 179 -1.56 -7.20 3.05
CA ALA A 179 -1.76 -8.61 2.76
C ALA A 179 -2.19 -8.85 1.31
N VAL A 180 -3.11 -8.05 0.77
CA VAL A 180 -3.55 -8.12 -0.63
C VAL A 180 -2.41 -7.78 -1.57
N ALA A 181 -1.64 -6.71 -1.30
CA ALA A 181 -0.50 -6.32 -2.11
C ALA A 181 0.54 -7.45 -2.19
N LEU A 182 0.88 -8.06 -1.05
CA LEU A 182 1.80 -9.19 -0.98
C LEU A 182 1.26 -10.44 -1.69
N MET A 183 -0.03 -10.75 -1.55
CA MET A 183 -0.63 -11.91 -2.23
C MET A 183 -0.65 -11.74 -3.75
N VAL A 184 -1.08 -10.58 -4.25
CA VAL A 184 -1.08 -10.27 -5.70
C VAL A 184 0.35 -10.28 -6.24
N HIS A 185 1.30 -9.73 -5.49
CA HIS A 185 2.72 -9.81 -5.84
C HIS A 185 3.23 -11.26 -5.87
N ALA A 186 2.89 -12.07 -4.88
CA ALA A 186 3.28 -13.48 -4.80
C ALA A 186 2.76 -14.28 -6.01
N ILE A 187 1.53 -14.01 -6.45
CA ILE A 187 0.94 -14.65 -7.64
C ILE A 187 1.78 -14.38 -8.90
N ASP A 188 2.31 -13.16 -9.07
CA ASP A 188 3.21 -12.84 -10.18
C ASP A 188 4.61 -13.45 -9.98
N PHE A 189 5.14 -13.37 -8.75
CA PHE A 189 6.46 -13.91 -8.39
C PHE A 189 6.58 -15.42 -8.61
N PHE A 190 5.57 -16.18 -8.18
CA PHE A 190 5.50 -17.64 -8.39
C PHE A 190 5.01 -18.04 -9.79
N GLN A 191 4.95 -17.09 -10.72
CA GLN A 191 4.62 -17.31 -12.13
C GLN A 191 3.33 -18.13 -12.30
N VAL A 192 2.27 -17.76 -11.58
CA VAL A 192 0.95 -18.36 -11.81
C VAL A 192 0.52 -18.01 -13.24
N GLU A 193 0.25 -19.01 -14.06
CA GLU A 193 -0.03 -18.82 -15.49
C GLU A 193 -1.50 -19.05 -15.87
N GLY A 194 -1.84 -18.60 -17.08
CA GLY A 194 -3.10 -18.93 -17.74
C GLY A 194 -4.33 -18.23 -17.16
N ARG A 195 -5.49 -18.92 -17.26
CA ARG A 195 -6.79 -18.36 -16.83
C ARG A 195 -6.86 -18.10 -15.34
N LEU A 196 -6.19 -18.91 -14.52
CA LEU A 196 -6.18 -18.76 -13.07
C LEU A 196 -5.52 -17.44 -12.65
N LYS A 197 -4.40 -17.06 -13.26
CA LYS A 197 -3.76 -15.74 -13.06
C LYS A 197 -4.76 -14.61 -13.31
N LYS A 198 -5.49 -14.69 -14.43
CA LYS A 198 -6.46 -13.65 -14.82
C LYS A 198 -7.62 -13.55 -13.84
N ILE A 199 -8.21 -14.68 -13.46
CA ILE A 199 -9.28 -14.74 -12.47
C ILE A 199 -8.81 -14.11 -11.15
N LEU A 200 -7.65 -14.54 -10.63
CA LEU A 200 -7.10 -13.99 -9.39
C LEU A 200 -6.88 -12.48 -9.46
N GLY A 201 -6.28 -11.98 -10.55
CA GLY A 201 -6.10 -10.54 -10.75
C GLY A 201 -7.42 -9.78 -10.66
N TRP A 202 -8.45 -10.23 -11.37
CA TRP A 202 -9.77 -9.58 -11.33
C TRP A 202 -10.50 -9.75 -10.01
N THR A 203 -10.37 -10.90 -9.34
CA THR A 203 -10.94 -11.13 -8.01
C THR A 203 -10.35 -10.16 -6.99
N PHE A 204 -9.02 -10.01 -6.95
CA PHE A 204 -8.40 -9.03 -6.05
C PHE A 204 -8.79 -7.60 -6.43
N PHE A 205 -8.74 -7.25 -7.72
CA PHE A 205 -9.16 -5.94 -8.21
C PHE A 205 -10.57 -5.55 -7.74
N ALA A 206 -11.54 -6.43 -7.97
CA ALA A 206 -12.92 -6.20 -7.55
C ALA A 206 -13.04 -6.15 -6.03
N GLY A 207 -12.44 -7.13 -5.33
CA GLY A 207 -12.51 -7.24 -3.89
C GLY A 207 -12.00 -5.99 -3.16
N PHE A 208 -10.83 -5.47 -3.54
CA PHE A 208 -10.29 -4.29 -2.88
C PHE A 208 -11.01 -2.99 -3.26
N ASN A 209 -11.53 -2.86 -4.49
CA ASN A 209 -12.30 -1.68 -4.91
C ASN A 209 -13.69 -1.63 -4.24
N LEU A 210 -14.26 -2.78 -3.89
CA LEU A 210 -15.49 -2.86 -3.09
C LEU A 210 -15.20 -2.69 -1.60
N THR A 211 -14.03 -3.11 -1.12
CA THR A 211 -13.72 -3.06 0.32
C THR A 211 -13.19 -1.70 0.75
N PHE A 212 -12.06 -1.23 0.20
CA PHE A 212 -11.30 -0.14 0.83
C PHE A 212 -11.92 1.25 0.62
N PRO A 213 -12.40 1.64 -0.57
CA PRO A 213 -13.09 2.91 -0.74
C PRO A 213 -14.38 3.00 0.08
N PHE A 214 -15.17 1.92 0.12
CA PHE A 214 -16.43 1.90 0.87
C PHE A 214 -16.22 1.81 2.38
N ALA A 215 -15.17 1.12 2.83
CA ALA A 215 -14.75 1.15 4.23
C ALA A 215 -14.34 2.57 4.62
N MET A 216 -13.59 3.27 3.76
CA MET A 216 -13.22 4.67 3.99
C MET A 216 -14.46 5.56 4.10
N ILE A 217 -15.38 5.50 3.14
CA ILE A 217 -16.64 6.25 3.18
C ILE A 217 -17.44 5.94 4.44
N HIS A 218 -17.51 4.66 4.85
CA HIS A 218 -18.18 4.25 6.07
C HIS A 218 -17.50 4.84 7.32
N MET A 219 -16.16 4.84 7.38
CA MET A 219 -15.40 5.35 8.52
C MET A 219 -15.50 6.87 8.69
N ILE A 220 -15.63 7.63 7.60
CA ILE A 220 -15.70 9.10 7.63
C ILE A 220 -17.11 9.65 7.39
N ARG A 221 -18.13 8.78 7.44
CA ARG A 221 -19.51 9.14 7.10
C ARG A 221 -20.02 10.30 7.96
N PHE A 222 -20.82 11.16 7.34
CA PHE A 222 -21.57 12.17 8.07
C PHE A 222 -22.60 11.51 9.01
N GLN A 223 -22.88 12.14 10.14
CA GLN A 223 -23.83 11.63 11.15
C GLN A 223 -25.21 11.27 10.56
N GLY A 224 -25.71 12.02 9.57
CA GLY A 224 -26.98 11.73 8.89
C GLY A 224 -27.01 10.38 8.13
N LEU A 225 -25.84 9.77 7.88
CA LEU A 225 -25.69 8.46 7.24
C LEU A 225 -25.30 7.36 8.23
N GLU A 226 -25.39 7.61 9.55
CA GLU A 226 -24.93 6.66 10.56
C GLU A 226 -25.64 5.30 10.46
N ASN A 227 -26.94 5.32 10.15
CA ASN A 227 -27.80 4.14 10.00
C ASN A 227 -27.83 3.57 8.57
N PHE A 228 -27.04 4.12 7.64
CA PHE A 228 -27.01 3.61 6.27
C PHE A 228 -26.11 2.37 6.16
N ASP A 229 -26.74 1.21 6.19
CA ASP A 229 -26.07 -0.10 6.13
C ASP A 229 -25.51 -0.46 4.74
N GLY A 230 -25.80 0.33 3.70
CA GLY A 230 -25.37 0.05 2.34
C GLY A 230 -23.85 -0.01 2.19
N PHE A 231 -23.11 0.93 2.80
CA PHE A 231 -21.64 0.91 2.75
C PHE A 231 -21.06 -0.32 3.44
N ARG A 232 -21.57 -0.65 4.64
CA ARG A 232 -21.15 -1.84 5.38
C ARG A 232 -21.41 -3.11 4.57
N THR A 233 -22.55 -3.19 3.90
CA THR A 233 -22.93 -4.32 3.05
C THR A 233 -21.95 -4.49 1.88
N ILE A 234 -21.61 -3.40 1.19
CA ILE A 234 -20.64 -3.42 0.08
C ILE A 234 -19.25 -3.84 0.58
N VAL A 235 -18.82 -3.33 1.75
CA VAL A 235 -17.57 -3.75 2.38
C VAL A 235 -17.56 -5.25 2.64
N PHE A 236 -18.62 -5.81 3.23
CA PHE A 236 -18.70 -7.25 3.49
C PHE A 236 -18.67 -8.08 2.20
N ILE A 237 -19.36 -7.65 1.14
CA ILE A 237 -19.28 -8.30 -0.17
C ILE A 237 -17.83 -8.29 -0.67
N GLY A 238 -17.16 -7.13 -0.61
CA GLY A 238 -15.76 -7.00 -0.98
C GLY A 238 -14.83 -7.91 -0.17
N VAL A 239 -15.04 -8.01 1.15
CA VAL A 239 -14.27 -8.90 2.04
C VAL A 239 -14.44 -10.35 1.64
N TRP A 240 -15.66 -10.81 1.35
CA TRP A 240 -15.89 -12.18 0.88
C TRP A 240 -15.21 -12.47 -0.46
N VAL A 241 -15.22 -11.49 -1.39
CA VAL A 241 -14.48 -11.60 -2.65
C VAL A 241 -12.97 -11.69 -2.40
N LEU A 242 -12.43 -10.88 -1.47
CA LEU A 242 -11.02 -10.96 -1.09
C LEU A 242 -10.68 -12.31 -0.45
N LEU A 243 -11.49 -12.82 0.48
CA LEU A 243 -11.29 -14.13 1.11
C LEU A 243 -11.28 -15.26 0.08
N ALA A 244 -12.20 -15.25 -0.88
CA ALA A 244 -12.18 -16.18 -2.01
C ALA A 244 -10.88 -16.03 -2.84
N GLY A 245 -10.45 -14.79 -3.09
CA GLY A 245 -9.17 -14.49 -3.74
C GLY A 245 -7.97 -15.05 -2.98
N PHE A 246 -7.92 -14.92 -1.65
CA PHE A 246 -6.86 -15.48 -0.81
C PHE A 246 -6.87 -17.00 -0.84
N ALA A 247 -8.02 -17.65 -0.70
CA ALA A 247 -8.14 -19.10 -0.75
C ALA A 247 -7.68 -19.65 -2.11
N LEU A 248 -8.15 -19.07 -3.22
CA LEU A 248 -7.73 -19.44 -4.57
C LEU A 248 -6.26 -19.10 -4.83
N GLY A 249 -5.76 -18.00 -4.29
CA GLY A 249 -4.36 -17.58 -4.38
C GLY A 249 -3.44 -18.59 -3.71
N LEU A 250 -3.72 -18.94 -2.45
CA LEU A 250 -2.97 -19.97 -1.72
C LEU A 250 -2.97 -21.31 -2.46
N TYR A 251 -4.11 -21.73 -3.00
CA TYR A 251 -4.20 -22.92 -3.85
C TYR A 251 -3.31 -22.80 -5.11
N ALA A 252 -3.35 -21.66 -5.81
CA ALA A 252 -2.54 -21.42 -7.00
C ALA A 252 -1.03 -21.42 -6.69
N LEU A 253 -0.63 -20.84 -5.56
CA LEU A 253 0.75 -20.86 -5.09
C LEU A 253 1.19 -22.28 -4.75
N ALA A 254 0.40 -23.03 -3.96
CA ALA A 254 0.70 -24.41 -3.61
C ALA A 254 0.82 -25.33 -4.84
N LYS A 255 0.01 -25.08 -5.89
CA LYS A 255 0.11 -25.80 -7.16
C LYS A 255 1.39 -25.48 -7.92
N ASN A 256 1.85 -24.24 -7.93
CA ASN A 256 3.06 -23.83 -8.65
C ASN A 256 4.36 -24.11 -7.89
N LEU A 257 4.34 -24.17 -6.56
CA LEU A 257 5.47 -24.62 -5.74
C LEU A 257 5.90 -26.07 -6.03
N LYS A 258 4.99 -26.89 -6.57
CA LYS A 258 5.28 -28.27 -6.97
C LYS A 258 6.01 -28.37 -8.31
N LYS A 259 6.13 -27.27 -9.06
CA LYS A 259 6.96 -27.24 -10.26
C LYS A 259 8.43 -27.10 -9.81
N PRO A 260 9.39 -27.81 -10.42
CA PRO A 260 10.79 -27.55 -10.15
C PRO A 260 11.05 -26.05 -10.36
N PRO A 261 11.85 -25.40 -9.50
CA PRO A 261 12.17 -23.99 -9.68
C PRO A 261 12.68 -23.78 -11.10
N PRO A 262 12.31 -22.67 -11.76
CA PRO A 262 12.88 -22.36 -13.06
C PRO A 262 14.40 -22.47 -12.91
N ALA A 263 15.04 -23.19 -13.82
CA ALA A 263 16.50 -23.26 -13.84
C ALA A 263 16.98 -21.81 -13.71
N HIS A 264 17.68 -21.49 -12.63
CA HIS A 264 18.48 -20.28 -12.63
C HIS A 264 19.34 -20.45 -13.87
N GLU A 265 19.08 -19.67 -14.92
CA GLU A 265 20.10 -19.45 -15.93
C GLU A 265 21.33 -19.09 -15.11
N SER A 266 22.28 -20.02 -15.09
CA SER A 266 23.61 -19.77 -14.54
C SER A 266 24.00 -18.38 -15.04
N PRO A 267 24.45 -17.45 -14.19
CA PRO A 267 24.85 -16.14 -14.64
C PRO A 267 25.96 -16.34 -15.68
N ALA A 268 25.57 -16.34 -16.95
CA ALA A 268 26.47 -16.25 -18.06
C ALA A 268 27.01 -14.83 -18.00
N SER A 269 28.31 -14.75 -17.74
CA SER A 269 29.13 -13.57 -17.49
C SER A 269 28.91 -12.88 -16.14
N GLU A 270 30.03 -12.73 -15.44
CA GLU A 270 30.22 -11.94 -14.23
C GLU A 270 29.36 -10.67 -14.22
N PRO A 271 28.83 -10.26 -13.05
CA PRO A 271 28.51 -8.86 -12.90
C PRO A 271 29.82 -8.10 -13.05
N GLN A 272 30.05 -7.48 -14.22
CA GLN A 272 30.89 -6.30 -14.29
C GLN A 272 30.20 -5.27 -13.43
N ILE A 273 30.50 -5.33 -12.13
CA ILE A 273 30.12 -4.33 -11.20
C ILE A 273 30.79 -3.06 -11.71
N LEU A 274 29.99 -2.13 -12.19
CA LEU A 274 30.33 -0.72 -12.41
C LEU A 274 30.69 -0.06 -11.06
N ILE A 275 31.69 -0.59 -10.36
CA ILE A 275 32.23 -0.05 -9.10
C ILE A 275 33.19 1.13 -9.39
N GLU A 276 33.63 1.36 -10.63
CA GLU A 276 34.76 2.24 -10.85
C GLU A 276 34.46 3.74 -11.11
N LYS A 277 33.20 4.23 -11.12
CA LYS A 277 32.94 5.65 -11.46
C LYS A 277 31.89 6.46 -10.69
N GLN A 278 31.34 6.00 -9.57
CA GLN A 278 30.31 6.80 -8.86
C GLN A 278 30.46 7.01 -7.34
N PHE A 279 31.58 6.62 -6.72
CA PHE A 279 31.91 7.06 -5.37
C PHE A 279 32.82 8.28 -5.38
N ASN A 280 32.27 9.44 -5.75
CA ASN A 280 32.91 10.75 -5.56
C ASN A 280 31.89 11.79 -5.06
N LEU A 281 31.02 11.38 -4.12
CA LEU A 281 30.05 12.25 -3.43
C LEU A 281 30.29 12.38 -1.92
N LEU A 282 31.45 11.98 -1.41
CA LEU A 282 31.94 12.38 -0.08
C LEU A 282 33.05 13.41 -0.27
N PRO A 283 32.70 14.70 -0.42
CA PRO A 283 33.02 15.64 0.66
C PRO A 283 31.95 16.75 0.77
N PHE A 284 30.74 16.42 1.21
CA PHE A 284 29.72 17.46 1.51
C PHE A 284 29.17 17.41 2.95
N PHE A 285 29.71 16.53 3.81
CA PHE A 285 29.23 16.41 5.19
C PHE A 285 30.30 16.63 6.28
N LEU A 286 31.50 17.05 5.91
CA LEU A 286 32.54 17.49 6.86
C LEU A 286 33.34 18.66 6.28
N SER A 287 32.74 19.86 6.33
CA SER A 287 33.43 21.16 6.36
C SER A 287 32.52 22.21 6.97
#